data_AF-A0A6C2U1Y1-F1
#
_entry.id   AF-A0A6C2U1Y1-F1
#
_cell.length_a   1.000
_cell.length_b   1.000
_cell.length_c   1.000
_cell.angle_alpha   90.00
_cell.angle_beta   90.00
_cell.angle_gamma   90.00
#
_symmetry.space_group_name_H-M   'P 1'
#
loop_
_entity.id
_entity.type
_entity.pdbx_description
1 polymer ?
#
loop_
_entity_poly.entity_id
_entity_poly.type
_entity_poly.pdbx_seq_one_letter_code
_entity_poly.pdbx_strand_id
1 'polypeptide(L)'
;MNKTKVNRILEYIGIQSEFPFDVFDAEDEESVLGYYGIHPVLDDEERVEVRAGLLEMAGTAQTAEIARLMTVEPAPQGLYRCRYANRTTQSVGFGEWVESLPEKLRGGFGSLG
;
A
#
# COMPACT_ATOMS: atom_id res chain seq x y z
N MET A 1 -4.21 -11.99 16.96
CA MET A 1 -3.16 -10.94 17.01
C MET A 1 -2.55 -10.87 15.62
N ASN A 2 -3.02 -9.95 14.77
CA ASN A 2 -2.34 -9.63 13.50
C ASN A 2 -2.54 -8.18 13.01
N LYS A 3 -3.19 -7.31 13.80
CA LYS A 3 -3.30 -5.86 13.50
C LYS A 3 -1.94 -5.19 13.22
N THR A 4 -0.87 -5.68 13.85
CA THR A 4 0.49 -5.23 13.59
C THR A 4 0.94 -5.48 12.15
N LYS A 5 0.52 -6.59 11.55
CA LYS A 5 0.85 -6.94 10.16
C LYS A 5 0.07 -6.07 9.17
N VAL A 6 -1.23 -5.93 9.38
CA VAL A 6 -2.09 -5.02 8.59
C VAL A 6 -1.58 -3.58 8.66
N ASN A 7 -1.34 -3.06 9.87
CA ASN A 7 -0.85 -1.69 10.05
C ASN A 7 0.48 -1.44 9.34
N ARG A 8 1.40 -2.40 9.35
CA ARG A 8 2.69 -2.26 8.64
C ARG A 8 2.54 -2.27 7.12
N ILE A 9 1.61 -3.06 6.59
CA ILE A 9 1.31 -3.06 5.15
C ILE A 9 0.78 -1.68 4.76
N LEU A 10 -0.22 -1.17 5.48
CA LEU A 10 -0.81 0.13 5.20
C LEU A 10 0.19 1.28 5.41
N GLU A 11 1.03 1.21 6.44
CA GLU A 11 2.09 2.20 6.69
C GLU A 11 3.14 2.18 5.57
N TYR A 12 3.60 1.00 5.14
CA TYR A 12 4.54 0.86 4.04
C TYR A 12 4.00 1.49 2.75
N ILE A 13 2.72 1.29 2.47
CA ILE A 13 2.03 1.88 1.32
C ILE A 13 1.85 3.39 1.50
N GLY A 14 1.50 3.83 2.72
CA GLY A 14 1.21 5.25 3.02
C GLY A 14 2.41 6.17 3.05
N ILE A 15 3.61 5.65 3.23
CA ILE A 15 4.84 6.44 3.10
C ILE A 15 5.35 6.53 1.65
N GLN A 16 4.73 5.82 0.71
CA GLN A 16 5.09 5.96 -0.70
C GLN A 16 4.66 7.34 -1.19
N SER A 17 5.42 7.90 -2.12
CA SER A 17 5.15 9.25 -2.64
C SER A 17 3.84 9.34 -3.42
N GLU A 18 3.35 8.21 -3.94
CA GLU A 18 2.17 8.13 -4.78
C GLU A 18 1.35 6.90 -4.40
N PHE A 19 0.02 7.07 -4.35
CA PHE A 19 -0.95 5.99 -4.27
C PHE A 19 -1.76 6.01 -5.58
N PRO A 20 -1.34 5.26 -6.61
CA PRO A 20 -1.86 5.40 -7.98
C PRO A 20 -3.15 4.62 -8.25
N PHE A 21 -3.89 4.25 -7.20
CA PHE A 21 -5.10 3.42 -7.27
C PHE A 21 -6.32 4.25 -6.94
N ASP A 22 -7.39 4.05 -7.69
CA ASP A 22 -8.70 4.57 -7.32
C ASP A 22 -9.44 3.61 -6.37
N VAL A 23 -10.65 3.99 -5.97
CA VAL A 23 -11.48 3.20 -5.04
C VAL A 23 -11.84 1.84 -5.64
N PHE A 24 -12.00 1.74 -6.97
CA PHE A 24 -12.33 0.48 -7.64
C PHE A 24 -11.11 -0.44 -7.72
N ASP A 25 -9.93 0.11 -8.01
CA ASP A 25 -8.68 -0.66 -7.99
C ASP A 25 -8.38 -1.17 -6.57
N ALA A 26 -8.67 -0.37 -5.53
CA ALA A 26 -8.48 -0.74 -4.12
C ALA A 26 -9.46 -1.81 -3.60
N GLU A 27 -10.50 -2.17 -4.37
CA GLU A 27 -11.36 -3.31 -4.05
C GLU A 27 -10.69 -4.66 -4.31
N ASP A 28 -9.70 -4.69 -5.21
CA ASP A 28 -8.85 -5.85 -5.47
C ASP A 28 -7.53 -5.68 -4.69
N GLU A 29 -7.55 -6.06 -3.41
CA GLU A 29 -6.40 -5.87 -2.54
C GLU A 29 -5.17 -6.64 -3.03
N GLU A 30 -5.34 -7.81 -3.66
CA GLU A 30 -4.22 -8.62 -4.13
C GLU A 30 -3.45 -7.91 -5.25
N SER A 31 -4.15 -7.23 -6.16
CA SER A 31 -3.53 -6.42 -7.21
C SER A 31 -2.77 -5.22 -6.65
N VAL A 32 -3.34 -4.51 -5.67
CA VAL A 32 -2.67 -3.35 -5.03
C VAL A 32 -1.43 -3.80 -4.27
N LEU A 33 -1.55 -4.85 -3.45
CA LEU A 33 -0.43 -5.42 -2.71
C LEU A 33 0.67 -5.90 -3.67
N GLY A 34 0.29 -6.56 -4.77
CA GLY A 34 1.21 -7.02 -5.81
C GLY A 34 1.99 -5.90 -6.48
N TYR A 35 1.36 -4.76 -6.78
CA TYR A 35 2.07 -3.58 -7.31
C TYR A 35 3.18 -3.09 -6.38
N TYR A 36 2.90 -3.09 -5.08
CA TYR A 36 3.87 -2.71 -4.04
C TYR A 36 4.87 -3.83 -3.72
N GLY A 37 4.79 -4.99 -4.38
CA GLY A 37 5.64 -6.15 -4.14
C GLY A 37 5.37 -6.82 -2.78
N ILE A 38 4.18 -6.63 -2.24
CA ILE A 38 3.75 -7.21 -0.97
C ILE A 38 2.91 -8.45 -1.29
N HIS A 39 3.34 -9.62 -0.82
CA HIS A 39 2.58 -10.86 -0.97
C HIS A 39 2.47 -11.58 0.37
N PRO A 40 1.83 -10.96 1.38
CA PRO A 40 1.70 -11.60 2.68
C PRO A 40 0.64 -12.71 2.59
N VAL A 41 0.87 -13.82 3.28
CA VAL A 41 -0.19 -14.80 3.55
C VAL A 41 -1.15 -14.14 4.53
N LEU A 42 -2.26 -13.59 4.05
CA LEU A 42 -3.31 -12.95 4.85
C LEU A 42 -4.48 -13.92 5.09
N ASP A 43 -4.94 -14.00 6.33
CA ASP A 43 -6.22 -14.64 6.66
C ASP A 43 -7.43 -13.75 6.24
N ASP A 44 -8.65 -14.30 6.29
CA ASP A 44 -9.85 -13.60 5.82
C ASP A 44 -10.13 -12.30 6.61
N GLU A 45 -9.83 -12.26 7.91
CA GLU A 45 -10.00 -11.06 8.73
C GLU A 45 -8.97 -9.98 8.34
N GLU A 46 -7.71 -10.39 8.15
CA GLU A 46 -6.63 -9.51 7.70
C GLU A 46 -6.90 -8.95 6.30
N ARG A 47 -7.43 -9.76 5.37
CA ARG A 47 -7.79 -9.32 4.02
C ARG A 47 -8.85 -8.21 4.07
N VAL A 48 -9.87 -8.38 4.91
CA VAL A 48 -10.92 -7.37 5.10
C VAL A 48 -10.34 -6.08 5.69
N GLU A 49 -9.47 -6.17 6.70
CA GLU A 49 -8.85 -4.98 7.31
C GLU A 49 -7.89 -4.27 6.33
N VAL A 50 -7.09 -5.01 5.56
CA VAL A 50 -6.21 -4.42 4.53
C VAL A 50 -7.02 -3.73 3.45
N ARG A 51 -8.05 -4.39 2.91
CA ARG A 51 -8.92 -3.81 1.89
C ARG A 51 -9.59 -2.53 2.38
N ALA A 52 -10.10 -2.52 3.61
CA ALA A 52 -10.70 -1.32 4.20
C ALA A 52 -9.69 -0.15 4.29
N GLY A 53 -8.45 -0.43 4.71
CA GLY A 53 -7.38 0.57 4.75
C GLY A 53 -6.98 1.09 3.37
N LEU A 54 -6.89 0.21 2.37
CA LEU A 54 -6.59 0.62 0.98
C LEU A 54 -7.68 1.52 0.40
N LEU A 55 -8.95 1.21 0.66
CA LEU A 55 -10.08 2.03 0.23
C LEU A 55 -10.07 3.42 0.88
N GLU A 56 -9.72 3.52 2.17
CA GLU A 56 -9.57 4.80 2.86
C GLU A 56 -8.45 5.66 2.24
N MET A 57 -7.32 5.04 1.91
CA MET A 57 -6.20 5.71 1.24
C MET A 57 -6.56 6.17 -0.18
N ALA A 58 -7.23 5.31 -0.96
CA ALA A 58 -7.74 5.64 -2.29
C ALA A 58 -8.72 6.81 -2.26
N GLY A 59 -9.68 6.77 -1.33
CA GLY A 59 -10.66 7.85 -1.14
C GLY A 59 -10.02 9.16 -0.71
N THR A 60 -9.00 9.10 0.15
CA THR A 60 -8.23 10.29 0.57
C THR A 60 -7.44 10.88 -0.59
N ALA A 61 -6.76 10.05 -1.38
CA ALA A 61 -6.01 10.48 -2.56
C ALA A 61 -6.94 11.11 -3.61
N GLN A 62 -8.09 10.50 -3.87
CA GLN A 62 -9.10 11.05 -4.78
C GLN A 62 -9.68 12.38 -4.27
N THR A 63 -9.98 12.47 -2.98
CA THR A 63 -10.47 13.71 -2.36
C THR A 63 -9.44 14.82 -2.44
N ALA A 64 -8.17 14.52 -2.18
CA ALA A 64 -7.06 15.45 -2.33
C ALA A 64 -6.92 15.93 -3.78
N GLU A 65 -7.04 15.03 -4.76
CA GLU A 65 -6.98 15.40 -6.18
C GLU A 65 -8.18 16.26 -6.60
N ILE A 66 -9.40 15.97 -6.14
CA ILE A 66 -10.57 16.82 -6.37
C ILE A 66 -10.38 18.21 -5.74
N ALA A 67 -9.88 18.28 -4.50
CA ALA A 67 -9.57 19.55 -3.85
C ALA A 67 -8.52 20.34 -4.66
N ARG A 68 -7.50 19.65 -5.19
CA ARG A 68 -6.48 20.25 -6.07
C ARG A 68 -7.03 20.70 -7.42
N LEU A 69 -7.98 20.00 -8.02
CA LEU A 69 -8.62 20.47 -9.27
C LEU A 69 -9.48 21.72 -9.03
N MET A 70 -10.05 21.84 -7.83
CA MET A 70 -10.88 22.98 -7.43
C MET A 70 -10.06 24.21 -7.00
N THR A 71 -8.79 24.02 -6.62
CA THR A 71 -7.83 25.10 -6.31
C THR A 71 -6.81 25.23 -7.44
N VAL A 72 -6.71 26.38 -8.12
CA VAL A 72 -5.84 26.59 -9.30
C VAL A 72 -4.33 26.43 -9.00
N GLU A 73 -3.86 25.21 -8.75
CA GLU A 73 -2.45 24.86 -8.60
C GLU A 73 -2.09 23.73 -9.57
N PRO A 74 -0.94 23.83 -10.27
CA PRO A 74 -0.56 22.84 -11.27
C PRO A 74 -0.28 21.47 -10.65
N ALA A 75 -0.82 20.43 -11.27
CA ALA A 75 -0.61 19.04 -10.89
C ALA A 75 0.88 18.65 -10.98
N PRO A 76 1.43 17.93 -9.98
CA PRO A 76 2.72 17.28 -10.14
C PRO A 76 2.60 16.24 -11.26
N GLN A 77 3.47 16.33 -12.26
CA GLN A 77 3.46 15.53 -13.50
C GLN A 77 3.67 14.01 -13.30
N GLY A 78 3.74 13.53 -12.05
CA GLY A 78 3.90 12.11 -11.70
C GLY A 78 2.62 11.28 -11.84
N LEU A 79 1.44 11.90 -11.62
CA LEU A 79 0.13 11.23 -11.51
C LEU A 79 -0.33 10.43 -12.74
N TYR A 80 0.33 10.57 -13.89
CA TYR A 80 -0.08 9.92 -15.15
C TYR A 80 0.99 9.00 -15.76
N ARG A 81 2.09 8.71 -15.06
CA ARG A 81 3.10 7.80 -15.61
C ARG A 81 2.85 6.34 -15.22
N CYS A 82 2.36 5.63 -16.23
CA CYS A 82 2.51 4.20 -16.48
C CYS A 82 1.50 3.26 -15.78
N ARG A 83 0.39 3.06 -16.50
CA ARG A 83 -0.25 1.76 -16.71
C ARG A 83 0.77 0.61 -16.64
N TYR A 84 0.74 -0.16 -15.55
CA TYR A 84 1.30 -1.50 -15.43
C TYR A 84 2.78 -1.67 -15.82
N ALA A 85 3.70 -1.11 -15.02
CA ALA A 85 5.07 -1.63 -15.01
C ALA A 85 5.07 -3.00 -14.31
N ASN A 86 5.09 -4.08 -15.10
CA ASN A 86 5.22 -5.46 -14.64
C ASN A 86 6.37 -5.58 -13.62
N ARG A 87 6.05 -5.72 -12.33
CA ARG A 87 7.00 -6.16 -11.32
C ARG A 87 6.68 -7.59 -10.91
N THR A 88 7.71 -8.41 -11.01
CA THR A 88 7.69 -9.86 -11.08
C THR A 88 7.11 -10.49 -9.82
N THR A 89 6.17 -11.41 -10.02
CA THR A 89 5.57 -12.30 -9.02
C THR A 89 6.64 -13.18 -8.37
N GLN A 90 6.96 -12.88 -7.11
CA GLN A 90 7.51 -13.87 -6.19
C GLN A 90 6.83 -13.69 -4.82
N SER A 91 5.99 -14.65 -4.48
CA SER A 91 5.35 -14.75 -3.16
C SER A 91 6.43 -15.12 -2.14
N VAL A 92 6.91 -14.13 -1.37
CA VAL A 92 7.87 -14.32 -0.28
C VAL A 92 7.15 -14.37 1.06
N GLY A 93 7.68 -15.12 2.02
CA GLY A 93 7.10 -15.17 3.37
C GLY A 93 7.14 -13.81 4.06
N PHE A 94 6.24 -13.53 5.01
CA PHE A 94 6.19 -12.23 5.69
C PHE A 94 7.53 -11.83 6.33
N GLY A 95 8.26 -12.77 6.93
CA GLY A 95 9.59 -12.52 7.49
C GLY A 95 10.62 -12.12 6.42
N GLU A 96 10.63 -12.82 5.28
CA GLU A 96 11.50 -12.51 4.14
C GLU A 96 11.15 -11.16 3.51
N TRP A 97 9.86 -10.83 3.42
CA TRP A 97 9.40 -9.52 2.98
C TRP A 97 9.87 -8.41 3.92
N VAL A 98 9.70 -8.57 5.24
CA VAL A 98 10.17 -7.61 6.25
C VAL A 98 11.69 -7.40 6.15
N GLU A 99 12.46 -8.48 5.96
CA GLU A 99 13.90 -8.40 5.76
C GLU A 99 14.29 -7.73 4.44
N SER A 100 13.40 -7.68 3.44
CA SER A 100 13.65 -6.96 2.19
C SER A 100 13.38 -5.45 2.29
N LEU A 101 12.65 -4.99 3.31
CA LEU A 101 12.29 -3.58 3.47
C LEU A 101 13.51 -2.68 3.75
N PRO A 102 13.46 -1.37 3.44
CA PRO A 102 14.44 -0.40 3.91
C PRO A 102 14.58 -0.43 5.44
N GLU A 103 15.80 -0.25 5.99
CA GLU A 103 16.08 -0.35 7.45
C GLU A 103 15.14 0.50 8.31
N LYS A 104 14.71 1.66 7.81
CA LYS A 104 13.76 2.56 8.47
C LYS A 104 12.40 1.93 8.77
N LEU A 105 12.04 0.87 8.03
CA LEU A 105 10.78 0.13 8.16
C LEU A 105 10.97 -1.25 8.79
N ARG A 106 12.22 -1.68 8.98
CA ARG A 106 12.55 -2.91 9.74
C ARG A 106 12.44 -2.70 11.26
N GLY A 107 12.61 -1.46 11.71
CA GLY A 107 12.64 -1.10 13.14
C GLY A 107 11.34 -1.44 13.86
N GLY A 108 11.38 -2.45 14.73
CA GLY A 108 10.24 -2.86 15.56
C GLY A 108 10.18 -4.35 15.90
N PHE A 109 11.14 -5.18 15.48
CA PHE A 109 11.21 -6.61 15.80
C PHE A 109 12.26 -6.98 16.85
N GLY A 110 12.93 -5.99 17.46
CA GLY A 110 13.86 -6.23 18.55
C GLY A 110 13.15 -6.29 19.90
N SER A 111 13.14 -7.47 20.51
CA SER A 111 12.81 -7.78 21.92
C SER A 111 11.37 -8.24 22.21
N LEU A 112 11.05 -9.45 21.79
CA LEU A 112 10.42 -10.42 22.71
C LEU A 112 11.31 -11.66 22.70
N GLY A 113 12.18 -11.74 23.71
CA GLY A 113 12.80 -13.00 24.12
C GLY A 113 11.83 -13.91 24.85
#